data_AF-A0A927RMV1-F1
#
_entry.id   AF-A0A927RMV1-F1
#
_cell.length_a   1.000
_cell.length_b   1.000
_cell.length_c   1.000
_cell.angle_alpha   90.00
_cell.angle_beta   90.00
_cell.angle_gamma   90.00
#
_symmetry.space_group_name_H-M   'P 1'
#
loop_
_entity.id
_entity.type
_entity.pdbx_description
1 polymer ?
#
loop_
_entity_poly.entity_id
_entity_poly.type
_entity_poly.pdbx_seq_one_letter_code
_entity_poly.pdbx_strand_id
1 'polypeptide(L)'
;MAFWCFLLILVCGASVFAAAYVFPMLFLKTRHIIQAPTDRGIKKVVEKHGQSMVFEPALKWRQFIKQYVLAERFGKKELMCKLDKDISYICYEIVLFNNRNKVFDVLKVKDLVEKSGYTKVVELPEETSYVSIVVDEVDNATFPDSTVRKAKAGKIAKFLVACSFALLMEIMSVKVCLANIFGGVFRESFILTGESALITLLIAGILIAVNIISVVIALSVRNAKKSGWNRA
;
A
#
# COMPACT_ATOMS: atom_id res chain seq x y z
N MET A 1 -31.28 -6.35 29.48
CA MET A 1 -30.45 -7.42 28.90
C MET A 1 -30.29 -7.26 27.38
N ALA A 2 -31.37 -7.29 26.58
CA ALA A 2 -31.30 -7.17 25.11
C ALA A 2 -30.53 -5.93 24.60
N PHE A 3 -30.75 -4.75 25.21
CA PHE A 3 -30.01 -3.53 24.89
C PHE A 3 -28.47 -3.68 25.05
N TRP A 4 -28.03 -4.32 26.13
CA TRP A 4 -26.59 -4.50 26.41
C TRP A 4 -25.95 -5.54 25.48
N CYS A 5 -26.70 -6.58 25.10
CA CYS A 5 -26.25 -7.52 24.07
C CYS A 5 -26.08 -6.83 22.71
N PHE A 6 -27.03 -5.96 22.33
CA PHE A 6 -26.92 -5.16 21.11
C PHE A 6 -25.71 -4.21 21.15
N LEU A 7 -25.51 -3.52 22.27
CA LEU A 7 -24.39 -2.59 22.44
C LEU A 7 -23.04 -3.31 22.40
N LEU A 8 -22.95 -4.52 22.97
CA LEU A 8 -21.77 -5.38 22.87
C LEU A 8 -21.44 -5.73 21.42
N ILE A 9 -22.43 -6.18 20.64
CA ILE A 9 -22.25 -6.50 19.21
C ILE A 9 -21.79 -5.26 18.45
N LEU A 10 -22.39 -4.09 18.73
CA LEU A 10 -22.06 -2.84 18.06
C LEU A 10 -20.63 -2.38 18.37
N VAL A 11 -20.19 -2.48 19.63
CA VAL A 11 -18.82 -2.13 20.04
C VAL A 11 -17.80 -3.02 19.35
N CYS A 12 -18.00 -4.35 19.37
CA CYS A 12 -17.10 -5.30 18.71
C CYS A 12 -17.10 -5.12 17.18
N GLY A 13 -18.25 -4.83 16.57
CA GLY A 13 -18.34 -4.56 15.14
C GLY A 13 -17.60 -3.28 14.76
N ALA A 14 -17.79 -2.20 15.53
CA ALA A 14 -17.16 -0.92 15.30
C ALA A 14 -15.64 -0.96 15.49
N SER A 15 -15.14 -1.69 16.51
CA SER A 15 -13.70 -1.86 16.77
C SER A 15 -13.01 -2.60 15.62
N VAL A 16 -13.59 -3.73 15.18
CA VAL A 16 -13.08 -4.52 14.05
C VAL A 16 -13.08 -3.69 12.77
N PHE A 17 -14.17 -2.97 12.48
CA PHE A 17 -14.25 -2.10 11.32
C PHE A 17 -13.21 -0.96 11.36
N ALA A 18 -13.03 -0.32 12.51
CA ALA A 18 -12.05 0.74 12.68
C ALA A 18 -10.61 0.22 12.49
N ALA A 19 -10.28 -0.93 13.09
CA ALA A 19 -8.95 -1.53 13.02
C ALA A 19 -8.62 -2.07 11.63
N ALA A 20 -9.58 -2.73 10.95
CA ALA A 20 -9.36 -3.37 9.66
C ALA A 20 -9.38 -2.37 8.49
N TYR A 21 -10.19 -1.31 8.57
CA TYR A 21 -10.42 -0.43 7.41
C TYR A 21 -10.02 1.03 7.67
N VAL A 22 -10.54 1.63 8.74
CA VAL A 22 -10.42 3.09 8.98
C VAL A 22 -8.97 3.47 9.31
N PHE A 23 -8.35 2.83 10.30
CA PHE A 23 -6.99 3.18 10.73
C PHE A 23 -5.93 2.92 9.66
N PRO A 24 -5.93 1.78 8.93
CA PRO A 24 -5.00 1.58 7.82
C PRO A 24 -5.16 2.64 6.73
N MET A 25 -6.40 2.99 6.37
CA MET A 25 -6.68 3.99 5.33
C MET A 25 -6.18 5.39 5.72
N LEU A 26 -6.34 5.79 6.98
CA LEU A 26 -5.94 7.11 7.45
C LEU A 26 -4.42 7.25 7.63
N PHE A 27 -3.78 6.24 8.24
CA PHE A 27 -2.40 6.37 8.69
C PHE A 27 -1.38 5.65 7.78
N LEU A 28 -1.77 4.53 7.18
CA LEU A 28 -0.86 3.67 6.40
C LEU A 28 -0.96 3.87 4.88
N LYS A 29 -1.77 4.83 4.40
CA LYS A 29 -1.86 5.17 2.98
C LYS A 29 -0.49 5.52 2.41
N THR A 30 0.03 4.61 1.58
CA THR A 30 1.31 4.76 0.89
C THR A 30 1.22 5.98 -0.02
N ARG A 31 2.18 6.90 0.07
CA ARG A 31 2.26 8.05 -0.82
C ARG A 31 3.30 7.76 -1.90
N HIS A 32 2.93 7.97 -3.15
CA HIS A 32 3.86 7.93 -4.27
C HIS A 32 4.66 9.24 -4.30
N ILE A 33 5.95 9.15 -4.60
CA ILE A 33 6.83 10.32 -4.74
C ILE A 33 6.44 11.10 -5.99
N ILE A 34 6.13 10.38 -7.06
CA ILE A 34 5.63 10.94 -8.31
C ILE A 34 4.12 11.20 -8.15
N GLN A 35 3.73 12.46 -8.29
CA GLN A 35 2.34 12.91 -8.14
C GLN A 35 1.70 13.32 -9.46
N ALA A 36 2.50 13.52 -10.50
CA ALA A 36 2.06 13.88 -11.84
C ALA A 36 2.95 13.17 -12.87
N PRO A 37 2.41 12.84 -14.05
CA PRO A 37 3.21 12.30 -15.14
C PRO A 37 4.27 13.32 -15.56
N THR A 38 5.54 12.92 -15.51
CA THR A 38 6.68 13.77 -15.90
C THR A 38 7.10 13.57 -17.35
N ASP A 39 6.52 12.57 -18.01
CA ASP A 39 6.97 12.08 -19.29
C ASP A 39 6.22 12.79 -20.43
N ARG A 40 6.91 12.98 -21.55
CA ARG A 40 6.42 13.83 -22.65
C ARG A 40 5.84 12.97 -23.76
N GLY A 41 4.57 13.19 -24.11
CA GLY A 41 3.97 12.61 -25.31
C GLY A 41 4.58 13.22 -26.58
N ILE A 42 5.04 12.38 -27.50
CA ILE A 42 5.71 12.80 -28.74
C ILE A 42 4.79 12.63 -29.94
N LYS A 43 4.15 11.45 -30.05
CA LYS A 43 3.40 11.06 -31.24
C LYS A 43 2.22 10.18 -30.86
N LYS A 44 1.08 10.44 -31.48
CA LYS A 44 -0.09 9.56 -31.45
C LYS A 44 -0.25 8.88 -32.81
N VAL A 45 -0.46 7.58 -32.81
CA VAL A 45 -0.73 6.75 -33.99
C VAL A 45 -2.09 6.09 -33.75
N VAL A 46 -3.04 6.32 -34.66
CA VAL A 46 -4.38 5.72 -34.58
C VAL A 46 -4.43 4.57 -35.59
N GLU A 47 -4.78 3.39 -35.11
CA GLU A 47 -4.91 2.16 -35.90
C GLU A 47 -6.40 1.74 -35.96
N LYS A 48 -6.77 0.86 -36.90
CA LYS A 48 -8.18 0.42 -37.05
C LYS A 48 -8.80 -0.20 -35.79
N HIS A 49 -7.97 -0.80 -34.93
CA HIS A 49 -8.42 -1.53 -33.73
C HIS A 49 -7.75 -1.01 -32.45
N GLY A 50 -7.23 0.21 -32.47
CA GLY A 50 -6.47 0.71 -31.34
C GLY A 50 -5.80 2.06 -31.54
N GLN A 51 -5.09 2.50 -30.52
CA GLN A 51 -4.26 3.68 -30.56
C GLN A 51 -2.93 3.41 -29.84
N SER A 52 -1.86 3.97 -30.37
CA SER A 52 -0.52 3.90 -29.78
C SER A 52 -0.01 5.31 -29.55
N MET A 53 0.51 5.57 -28.36
CA MET A 53 1.12 6.85 -28.02
C MET A 53 2.57 6.63 -27.62
N VAL A 54 3.47 7.33 -28.31
CA VAL A 54 4.91 7.30 -28.07
C VAL A 54 5.25 8.41 -27.10
N PHE A 55 6.02 8.08 -26.08
CA PHE A 55 6.46 8.97 -25.04
C PHE A 55 7.98 8.98 -24.91
N GLU A 56 8.47 10.11 -24.42
CA GLU A 56 9.84 10.32 -23.98
C GLU A 56 9.83 10.34 -22.45
N PRO A 57 10.64 9.50 -21.77
CA PRO A 57 10.69 9.52 -20.32
C PRO A 57 11.32 10.83 -19.81
N ALA A 58 11.20 11.07 -18.51
CA ALA A 58 11.87 12.17 -17.83
C ALA A 58 13.35 12.28 -18.21
N LEU A 59 13.88 13.51 -18.32
CA LEU A 59 15.25 13.82 -18.76
C LEU A 59 16.31 12.94 -18.11
N LYS A 60 16.17 12.67 -16.81
CA LYS A 60 17.08 11.82 -16.02
C LYS A 60 17.23 10.40 -16.58
N TRP A 61 16.15 9.82 -17.12
CA TRP A 61 16.10 8.42 -17.54
C TRP A 61 16.30 8.23 -19.04
N ARG A 62 16.30 9.30 -19.84
CA ARG A 62 16.47 9.27 -21.30
C ARG A 62 17.78 8.65 -21.77
N GLN A 63 18.81 8.68 -20.92
CA GLN A 63 20.08 8.03 -21.24
C GLN A 63 19.94 6.50 -21.31
N PHE A 64 18.98 5.92 -20.56
CA PHE A 64 18.76 4.48 -20.51
C PHE A 64 17.57 4.03 -21.36
N ILE A 65 16.44 4.73 -21.25
CA ILE A 65 15.22 4.46 -21.99
C ILE A 65 15.00 5.63 -22.95
N LYS A 66 15.18 5.41 -24.25
CA LYS A 66 15.02 6.48 -25.24
C LYS A 66 13.58 6.91 -25.37
N GLN A 67 12.70 5.93 -25.54
CA GLN A 67 11.28 6.12 -25.79
C GLN A 67 10.52 4.93 -25.24
N TYR A 68 9.23 5.09 -24.99
CA TYR A 68 8.33 3.98 -24.74
C TYR A 68 7.01 4.21 -25.47
N VAL A 69 6.32 3.11 -25.74
CA VAL A 69 5.01 3.10 -26.39
C VAL A 69 3.99 2.60 -25.41
N LEU A 70 2.92 3.38 -25.23
CA LEU A 70 1.70 2.95 -24.58
C LEU A 70 0.70 2.64 -25.69
N ALA A 71 0.40 1.35 -25.89
CA ALA A 71 -0.54 0.89 -26.90
C ALA A 71 -1.83 0.43 -26.25
N GLU A 72 -2.96 0.70 -26.91
CA GLU A 72 -4.27 0.18 -26.56
C GLU A 72 -4.80 -0.56 -27.79
N ARG A 73 -4.96 -1.89 -27.67
CA ARG A 73 -5.41 -2.76 -28.75
C ARG A 73 -6.45 -3.74 -28.21
N PHE A 74 -7.62 -3.79 -28.85
CA PHE A 74 -8.72 -4.67 -28.42
C PHE A 74 -9.10 -4.54 -26.94
N GLY A 75 -9.04 -3.32 -26.39
CA GLY A 75 -9.31 -3.03 -24.97
C GLY A 75 -8.17 -3.35 -24.01
N LYS A 76 -7.12 -4.04 -24.46
CA LYS A 76 -5.91 -4.29 -23.66
C LYS A 76 -4.93 -3.14 -23.79
N LYS A 77 -4.30 -2.78 -22.67
CA LYS A 77 -3.25 -1.75 -22.62
C LYS A 77 -1.91 -2.43 -22.45
N GLU A 78 -0.94 -2.01 -23.23
CA GLU A 78 0.38 -2.61 -23.33
C GLU A 78 1.46 -1.53 -23.29
N LEU A 79 2.57 -1.82 -22.63
CA LEU A 79 3.76 -0.99 -22.60
C LEU A 79 4.93 -1.72 -23.24
N MET A 80 5.68 -1.02 -24.09
CA MET A 80 6.98 -1.48 -24.56
C MET A 80 7.99 -0.33 -24.53
N CYS A 81 9.18 -0.59 -24.01
CA CYS A 81 10.25 0.40 -23.92
C CYS A 81 11.32 0.15 -24.98
N LYS A 82 11.87 1.24 -25.52
CA LYS A 82 13.08 1.26 -26.34
C LYS A 82 14.25 1.71 -25.47
N LEU A 83 15.20 0.81 -25.29
CA LEU A 83 16.41 1.02 -24.53
C LEU A 83 17.52 1.63 -25.38
N ASP A 84 18.56 2.12 -24.72
CA ASP A 84 19.83 2.40 -25.37
C ASP A 84 20.52 1.08 -25.82
N LYS A 85 21.44 1.16 -26.79
CA LYS A 85 21.99 -0.02 -27.47
C LYS A 85 22.89 -0.87 -26.57
N ASP A 86 23.47 -0.27 -25.55
CA ASP A 86 24.51 -0.89 -24.73
C ASP A 86 23.96 -1.52 -23.43
N ILE A 87 22.63 -1.53 -23.24
CA ILE A 87 22.00 -2.03 -22.01
C ILE A 87 21.64 -3.50 -22.14
N SER A 88 22.21 -4.32 -21.26
CA SER A 88 21.95 -5.77 -21.22
C SER A 88 20.89 -6.16 -20.18
N TYR A 89 20.78 -5.38 -19.11
CA TYR A 89 19.84 -5.61 -18.02
C TYR A 89 19.27 -4.28 -17.52
N ILE A 90 17.96 -4.25 -17.31
CA ILE A 90 17.28 -3.09 -16.72
C ILE A 90 16.17 -3.53 -15.76
N CYS A 91 16.10 -2.82 -14.63
CA CYS A 91 15.00 -2.85 -13.70
C CYS A 91 14.37 -1.47 -13.60
N TYR A 92 13.05 -1.39 -13.78
CA TYR A 92 12.32 -0.15 -13.74
C TYR A 92 10.94 -0.31 -13.11
N GLU A 93 10.46 0.76 -12.47
CA GLU A 93 9.13 0.90 -11.92
C GLU A 93 8.26 1.70 -12.91
N ILE A 94 7.10 1.14 -13.27
CA ILE A 94 6.05 1.79 -14.07
C ILE A 94 5.02 2.35 -13.10
N VAL A 95 4.97 3.67 -12.96
CA VAL A 95 3.97 4.37 -12.15
C VAL A 95 2.71 4.56 -12.97
N LEU A 96 1.60 3.96 -12.54
CA LEU A 96 0.33 3.96 -13.26
C LEU A 96 -0.59 5.07 -12.77
N PHE A 97 -1.07 5.90 -13.71
CA PHE A 97 -1.99 6.99 -13.46
C PHE A 97 -3.35 6.70 -14.08
N ASN A 98 -4.41 7.00 -13.35
CA ASN A 98 -5.77 6.98 -13.89
C ASN A 98 -6.11 8.28 -14.65
N ASN A 99 -7.34 8.34 -15.19
CA ASN A 99 -7.87 9.49 -15.93
C ASN A 99 -7.97 10.79 -15.09
N ARG A 100 -7.85 10.71 -13.77
CA ARG A 100 -7.82 11.86 -12.85
C ARG A 100 -6.40 12.25 -12.44
N ASN A 101 -5.38 11.77 -13.16
CA ASN A 101 -3.95 11.95 -12.86
C ASN A 101 -3.55 11.48 -11.45
N LYS A 102 -4.29 10.53 -10.86
CA LYS A 102 -3.92 9.93 -9.58
C LYS A 102 -3.17 8.64 -9.82
N VAL A 103 -2.05 8.49 -9.13
CA VAL A 103 -1.34 7.21 -9.04
C VAL A 103 -2.23 6.22 -8.29
N PHE A 104 -2.49 5.06 -8.89
CA PHE A 104 -3.25 3.99 -8.26
C PHE A 104 -2.39 2.76 -7.99
N ASP A 105 -1.37 2.51 -8.81
CA ASP A 105 -0.48 1.37 -8.64
C ASP A 105 0.91 1.62 -9.26
N VAL A 106 1.87 0.77 -8.89
CA VAL A 106 3.25 0.78 -9.41
C VAL A 106 3.66 -0.65 -9.73
N LEU A 107 4.00 -0.90 -11.00
CA LEU A 107 4.49 -2.21 -11.45
C LEU A 107 6.01 -2.19 -11.53
N LYS A 108 6.67 -3.20 -10.96
CA LYS A 108 8.12 -3.35 -11.06
C LYS A 108 8.46 -4.39 -12.10
N VAL A 109 9.24 -4.00 -13.10
CA VAL A 109 9.64 -4.84 -14.22
C VAL A 109 11.14 -5.05 -14.17
N LYS A 110 11.55 -6.30 -14.38
CA LYS A 110 12.94 -6.71 -14.57
C LYS A 110 13.04 -7.35 -15.93
N ASP A 111 13.97 -6.87 -16.74
CA ASP A 111 14.14 -7.39 -18.09
C ASP A 111 15.62 -7.61 -18.40
N LEU A 112 15.88 -8.79 -18.96
CA LEU A 112 17.15 -9.20 -19.53
C LEU A 112 17.02 -9.03 -21.04
N VAL A 113 17.79 -8.11 -21.60
CA VAL A 113 17.63 -7.64 -22.97
C VAL A 113 18.34 -8.62 -23.91
N GLU A 114 17.63 -9.67 -24.33
CA GLU A 114 18.22 -10.72 -25.15
C GLU A 114 18.46 -10.28 -26.61
N LYS A 115 17.62 -9.39 -27.19
CA LYS A 115 17.80 -8.84 -28.55
C LYS A 115 17.17 -7.45 -28.74
N SER A 116 17.83 -6.65 -29.59
CA SER A 116 17.29 -5.47 -30.32
C SER A 116 17.04 -4.15 -29.56
N GLY A 117 17.43 -4.03 -28.29
CA GLY A 117 17.29 -2.77 -27.55
C GLY A 117 15.82 -2.39 -27.26
N TYR A 118 14.92 -3.37 -27.22
CA TYR A 118 13.54 -3.20 -26.77
C TYR A 118 13.26 -4.15 -25.60
N THR A 119 12.41 -3.72 -24.68
CA THR A 119 11.92 -4.57 -23.58
C THR A 119 10.81 -5.50 -24.05
N LYS A 120 10.52 -6.53 -23.26
CA LYS A 120 9.29 -7.33 -23.38
C LYS A 120 8.06 -6.43 -23.22
N VAL A 121 6.97 -6.86 -23.85
CA VAL A 121 5.67 -6.20 -23.74
C VAL A 121 5.09 -6.49 -22.36
N VAL A 122 4.68 -5.44 -21.66
CA VAL A 122 4.06 -5.53 -20.33
C VAL A 122 2.59 -5.16 -20.46
N GLU A 123 1.70 -6.10 -20.12
CA GLU A 123 0.26 -5.82 -20.03
C GLU A 123 -0.03 -4.91 -18.82
N LEU A 124 -0.86 -3.90 -19.04
CA LEU A 124 -1.23 -2.90 -18.06
C LEU A 124 -2.71 -3.02 -17.67
N PRO A 125 -3.08 -2.66 -16.43
CA PRO A 125 -4.49 -2.58 -16.02
C PRO A 125 -5.30 -1.63 -16.92
N GLU A 126 -6.56 -1.98 -17.18
CA GLU A 126 -7.46 -1.22 -18.06
C GLU A 126 -7.68 0.23 -17.59
N GLU A 127 -7.60 0.48 -16.28
CA GLU A 127 -7.75 1.82 -15.67
C GLU A 127 -6.59 2.78 -16.01
N THR A 128 -5.48 2.26 -16.56
CA THR A 128 -4.27 3.04 -16.85
C THR A 128 -4.52 4.05 -17.97
N SER A 129 -4.36 5.35 -17.68
CA SER A 129 -4.48 6.42 -18.67
C SER A 129 -3.13 7.01 -19.05
N TYR A 130 -2.23 7.14 -18.06
CA TYR A 130 -0.86 7.57 -18.27
C TYR A 130 0.08 6.69 -17.45
N VAL A 131 1.34 6.66 -17.87
CA VAL A 131 2.40 5.95 -17.19
C VAL A 131 3.61 6.86 -17.08
N SER A 132 4.37 6.71 -16.00
CA SER A 132 5.70 7.31 -15.89
C SER A 132 6.70 6.24 -15.51
N ILE A 133 7.88 6.27 -16.14
CA ILE A 133 8.92 5.27 -15.92
C ILE A 133 10.01 5.81 -15.01
N VAL A 134 10.38 5.01 -14.01
CA VAL A 134 11.51 5.27 -13.13
C VAL A 134 12.46 4.09 -13.17
N VAL A 135 13.73 4.36 -13.43
CA VAL A 135 14.75 3.33 -13.51
C VAL A 135 15.36 3.10 -12.14
N ASP A 136 15.30 1.86 -11.67
CA ASP A 136 15.85 1.44 -10.38
C ASP A 136 17.29 0.92 -10.54
N GLU A 137 17.56 0.13 -11.58
CA GLU A 137 18.84 -0.54 -11.80
C GLU A 137 19.09 -0.73 -13.29
N VAL A 138 20.33 -0.52 -13.73
CA VAL A 138 20.78 -0.76 -15.10
C VAL A 138 22.16 -1.37 -15.03
N ASP A 139 22.32 -2.58 -15.56
CA ASP A 139 23.57 -3.34 -15.55
C ASP A 139 24.28 -3.31 -14.17
N ASN A 140 25.28 -2.44 -13.98
CA ASN A 140 26.06 -2.29 -12.73
C ASN A 140 25.73 -1.03 -11.91
N ALA A 141 24.76 -0.22 -12.33
CA ALA A 141 24.37 1.01 -11.68
C ALA A 141 23.01 0.83 -10.98
N THR A 142 22.94 1.16 -9.69
CA THR A 142 21.71 1.17 -8.91
C THR A 142 21.33 2.61 -8.55
N PHE A 143 20.05 2.94 -8.69
CA PHE A 143 19.48 4.22 -8.38
C PHE A 143 18.49 4.06 -7.21
N PRO A 144 18.73 4.70 -6.06
CA PRO A 144 17.92 4.49 -4.85
C PRO A 144 16.54 5.18 -4.87
N ASP A 145 16.11 5.73 -6.01
CA ASP A 145 14.88 6.51 -6.14
C ASP A 145 13.63 5.61 -6.20
N SER A 146 13.27 4.97 -5.08
CA SER A 146 12.04 4.18 -5.01
C SER A 146 10.81 5.07 -5.19
N THR A 147 9.93 4.79 -6.15
CA THR A 147 8.76 5.65 -6.45
C THR A 147 7.71 5.65 -5.33
N VAL A 148 7.76 4.65 -4.45
CA VAL A 148 6.84 4.45 -3.33
C VAL A 148 7.49 4.88 -2.02
N ARG A 149 7.04 6.00 -1.45
CA ARG A 149 7.54 6.49 -0.16
C ARG A 149 7.07 5.56 0.95
N LYS A 150 8.02 5.02 1.73
CA LYS A 150 7.71 4.31 2.98
C LYS A 150 6.83 5.20 3.89
N ALA A 151 5.89 4.58 4.60
CA ALA A 151 5.12 5.30 5.61
C ALA A 151 6.10 5.91 6.63
N LYS A 152 5.98 7.21 6.90
CA LYS A 152 6.85 7.90 7.88
C LYS A 152 6.71 7.22 9.24
N ALA A 153 7.81 7.02 9.96
CA ALA A 153 7.80 6.42 11.30
C ALA A 153 6.78 7.08 12.24
N GLY A 154 6.65 8.42 12.19
CA GLY A 154 5.63 9.14 12.97
C GLY A 154 4.18 8.81 12.61
N LYS A 155 3.88 8.42 11.36
CA LYS A 155 2.53 7.94 11.00
C LYS A 155 2.27 6.52 11.50
N ILE A 156 3.29 5.67 11.47
CA ILE A 156 3.22 4.32 12.05
C ILE A 156 3.01 4.41 13.56
N ALA A 157 3.73 5.31 14.24
CA ALA A 157 3.52 5.57 15.67
C ALA A 157 2.09 6.05 15.97
N LYS A 158 1.56 7.00 15.17
CA LYS A 158 0.16 7.45 15.32
C LYS A 158 -0.86 6.33 15.07
N PHE A 159 -0.61 5.47 14.09
CA PHE A 159 -1.42 4.28 13.85
C PHE A 159 -1.43 3.35 15.07
N LEU A 160 -0.25 3.04 15.62
CA LEU A 160 -0.12 2.19 16.80
C LEU A 160 -0.85 2.78 18.00
N VAL A 161 -0.66 4.08 18.28
CA VAL A 161 -1.36 4.76 19.39
C VAL A 161 -2.88 4.72 19.20
N ALA A 162 -3.38 4.98 17.99
CA ALA A 162 -4.81 4.91 17.70
C ALA A 162 -5.38 3.50 17.90
N CYS A 163 -4.68 2.47 17.40
CA CYS A 163 -5.06 1.06 17.60
C CYS A 163 -5.04 0.66 19.08
N SER A 164 -4.00 1.03 19.83
CA SER A 164 -3.90 0.74 21.27
C SER A 164 -4.99 1.43 22.07
N PHE A 165 -5.29 2.70 21.76
CA PHE A 165 -6.38 3.43 22.40
C PHE A 165 -7.75 2.82 22.09
N ALA A 166 -8.00 2.45 20.84
CA ALA A 166 -9.25 1.80 20.44
C ALA A 166 -9.45 0.45 21.17
N LEU A 167 -8.39 -0.35 21.28
CA LEU A 167 -8.42 -1.64 21.96
C LEU A 167 -8.66 -1.47 23.47
N LEU A 168 -8.06 -0.45 24.11
CA LEU A 168 -8.34 -0.12 25.50
C LEU A 168 -9.82 0.26 25.70
N MET A 169 -10.35 1.13 24.84
CA MET A 169 -11.75 1.56 24.89
C MET A 169 -12.72 0.40 24.64
N GLU A 170 -12.37 -0.51 23.74
CA GLU A 170 -13.13 -1.73 23.47
C GLU A 170 -13.19 -2.63 24.71
N ILE A 171 -12.06 -2.94 25.35
CA ILE A 171 -12.04 -3.78 26.55
C ILE A 171 -12.88 -3.19 27.68
N MET A 172 -12.78 -1.87 27.89
CA MET A 172 -13.58 -1.19 28.92
C MET A 172 -15.08 -1.22 28.57
N SER A 173 -15.43 -1.04 27.31
CA SER A 173 -16.81 -1.09 26.83
C SER A 173 -17.40 -2.51 26.93
N VAL A 174 -16.64 -3.53 26.54
CA VAL A 174 -17.00 -4.95 26.70
C VAL A 174 -17.20 -5.28 28.17
N LYS A 175 -16.29 -4.81 29.05
CA LYS A 175 -16.42 -4.99 30.51
C LYS A 175 -17.73 -4.43 31.04
N VAL A 176 -18.08 -3.20 30.65
CA VAL A 176 -19.34 -2.55 31.05
C VAL A 176 -20.56 -3.30 30.50
N CYS A 177 -20.52 -3.75 29.25
CA CYS A 177 -21.60 -4.53 28.66
C CYS A 177 -21.81 -5.85 29.41
N LEU A 178 -20.74 -6.62 29.65
CA LEU A 178 -20.81 -7.89 30.37
C LEU A 178 -21.35 -7.69 31.80
N ALA A 179 -20.85 -6.69 32.52
CA ALA A 179 -21.34 -6.38 33.87
C ALA A 179 -22.86 -6.12 33.90
N ASN A 180 -23.39 -5.43 32.89
CA ASN A 180 -24.82 -5.11 32.79
C ASN A 180 -25.68 -6.24 32.17
N ILE A 181 -25.08 -7.18 31.45
CA ILE A 181 -25.77 -8.39 30.96
C ILE A 181 -26.01 -9.35 32.12
N PHE A 182 -24.98 -9.61 32.94
CA PHE A 182 -25.07 -10.54 34.07
C PHE A 182 -25.78 -9.93 35.29
N GLY A 183 -25.67 -8.62 35.52
CA GLY A 183 -26.44 -7.90 36.54
C GLY A 183 -26.13 -8.31 37.99
N GLY A 184 -26.94 -7.80 38.94
CA GLY A 184 -26.86 -8.16 40.37
C GLY A 184 -25.53 -7.84 41.05
N VAL A 185 -25.17 -8.62 42.08
CA VAL A 185 -23.90 -8.49 42.84
C VAL A 185 -22.67 -8.60 41.92
N PHE A 186 -22.80 -9.32 40.79
CA PHE A 186 -21.74 -9.42 39.79
C PHE A 186 -21.40 -8.06 39.17
N ARG A 187 -22.39 -7.19 38.94
CA ARG A 187 -22.14 -5.84 38.38
C ARG A 187 -21.30 -4.98 39.33
N GLU A 188 -21.64 -4.98 40.62
CA GLU A 188 -20.95 -4.18 41.63
C GLU A 188 -19.53 -4.70 41.83
N SER A 189 -19.36 -6.01 42.02
CA SER A 189 -18.04 -6.61 42.17
C SER A 189 -17.17 -6.47 40.92
N PHE A 190 -17.74 -6.48 39.72
CA PHE A 190 -16.97 -6.43 38.48
C PHE A 190 -16.59 -5.00 38.07
N ILE A 191 -17.40 -3.99 38.40
CA ILE A 191 -17.14 -2.58 38.07
C ILE A 191 -16.40 -1.84 39.19
N LEU A 192 -16.80 -2.03 40.46
CA LEU A 192 -16.35 -1.19 41.58
C LEU A 192 -15.11 -1.74 42.29
N THR A 193 -14.78 -3.02 42.12
CA THR A 193 -13.63 -3.62 42.81
C THR A 193 -12.32 -3.29 42.10
N GLY A 194 -11.37 -2.71 42.84
CA GLY A 194 -10.04 -2.33 42.32
C GLY A 194 -9.25 -3.51 41.74
N GLU A 195 -9.39 -4.72 42.28
CA GLU A 195 -8.73 -5.93 41.76
C GLU A 195 -9.21 -6.30 40.35
N SER A 196 -10.52 -6.22 40.10
CA SER A 196 -11.09 -6.44 38.76
C SER A 196 -10.58 -5.40 37.76
N ALA A 197 -10.42 -4.15 38.19
CA ALA A 197 -9.84 -3.10 37.34
C ALA A 197 -8.37 -3.38 37.01
N LEU A 198 -7.57 -3.82 37.99
CA LEU A 198 -6.17 -4.23 37.78
C LEU A 198 -6.05 -5.40 36.78
N ILE A 199 -6.86 -6.44 36.94
CA ILE A 199 -6.87 -7.58 36.00
C ILE A 199 -7.26 -7.11 34.59
N THR A 200 -8.25 -6.23 34.47
CA THR A 200 -8.67 -5.68 33.18
C THR A 200 -7.54 -4.89 32.51
N LEU A 201 -6.81 -4.07 33.28
CA LEU A 201 -5.66 -3.32 32.79
C LEU A 201 -4.50 -4.22 32.38
N LEU A 202 -4.25 -5.31 33.11
CA LEU A 202 -3.24 -6.31 32.74
C LEU A 202 -3.60 -7.00 31.42
N ILE A 203 -4.85 -7.45 31.26
CA ILE A 203 -5.34 -8.03 30.01
C ILE A 203 -5.20 -7.04 28.85
N ALA A 204 -5.59 -5.78 29.07
CA ALA A 204 -5.43 -4.73 28.06
C ALA A 204 -3.96 -4.49 27.69
N GLY A 205 -3.06 -4.46 28.69
CA GLY A 205 -1.62 -4.32 28.47
C GLY A 205 -1.04 -5.45 27.62
N ILE A 206 -1.40 -6.71 27.92
CA ILE A 206 -0.97 -7.88 27.15
C ILE A 206 -1.48 -7.78 25.70
N LEU A 207 -2.76 -7.48 25.49
CA LEU A 207 -3.34 -7.38 24.16
C LEU A 207 -2.76 -6.21 23.34
N ILE A 208 -2.47 -5.08 23.98
CA ILE A 208 -1.75 -3.96 23.35
C ILE A 208 -0.35 -4.39 22.93
N ALA A 209 0.40 -5.09 23.79
CA ALA A 209 1.74 -5.59 23.48
C ALA A 209 1.71 -6.56 22.28
N VAL A 210 0.77 -7.50 22.27
CA VAL A 210 0.58 -8.44 21.14
C VAL A 210 0.27 -7.68 19.85
N ASN A 211 -0.63 -6.70 19.89
CA ASN A 211 -0.97 -5.87 18.72
C ASN A 211 0.27 -5.14 18.16
N ILE A 212 1.05 -4.50 19.02
CA ILE A 212 2.28 -3.80 18.61
C ILE A 212 3.24 -4.78 17.94
N ILE A 213 3.48 -5.95 18.54
CA ILE A 213 4.36 -6.99 17.98
C ILE A 213 3.84 -7.46 16.61
N SER A 214 2.54 -7.74 16.48
CA SER A 214 1.94 -8.17 15.21
C SER A 214 2.09 -7.11 14.11
N VAL A 215 1.90 -5.83 14.42
CA VAL A 215 2.09 -4.74 13.45
C VAL A 215 3.56 -4.60 13.05
N VAL A 216 4.49 -4.72 13.99
CA VAL A 216 5.93 -4.68 13.71
C VAL A 216 6.36 -5.85 12.82
N ILE A 217 5.83 -7.05 13.07
CA ILE A 217 6.07 -8.23 12.22
C ILE A 217 5.47 -7.99 10.83
N ALA A 218 4.23 -7.53 10.73
CA ALA A 218 3.56 -7.27 9.45
C ALA A 218 4.32 -6.22 8.61
N LEU A 219 4.80 -5.15 9.24
CA LEU A 219 5.63 -4.13 8.58
C LEU A 219 6.99 -4.69 8.17
N SER A 220 7.61 -5.53 9.00
CA SER A 220 8.88 -6.20 8.68
C SER A 220 8.72 -7.16 7.51
N VAL A 221 7.68 -7.98 7.47
CA VAL A 221 7.35 -8.88 6.34
C VAL A 221 7.06 -8.08 5.07
N ARG A 222 6.29 -6.99 5.17
CA ARG A 222 6.02 -6.09 4.03
C ARG A 222 7.32 -5.48 3.48
N ASN A 223 8.23 -5.05 4.35
CA ASN A 223 9.52 -4.50 3.97
C ASN A 223 10.46 -5.57 3.39
N ALA A 224 10.45 -6.79 3.94
CA ALA A 224 11.26 -7.92 3.49
C ALA A 224 10.80 -8.46 2.13
N LYS A 225 9.49 -8.62 1.88
CA LYS A 225 8.97 -8.95 0.54
C LYS A 225 9.42 -7.92 -0.50
N LYS A 226 9.45 -6.64 -0.13
CA LYS A 226 9.94 -5.56 -0.99
C LYS A 226 11.45 -5.66 -1.28
N SER A 227 12.23 -6.22 -0.36
CA SER A 227 13.67 -6.48 -0.51
C SER A 227 13.99 -7.77 -1.24
N GLY A 228 13.19 -8.83 -1.07
CA GLY A 228 13.35 -10.11 -1.78
C GLY A 228 13.04 -9.99 -3.27
N TRP A 229 12.08 -9.13 -3.63
CA TRP A 229 11.81 -8.75 -5.03
C TRP A 229 13.01 -8.04 -5.69
N ASN A 230 13.91 -7.42 -4.91
CA ASN A 230 15.13 -6.84 -5.47
C ASN A 230 16.19 -7.91 -5.80
N ARG A 231 16.07 -9.16 -5.35
CA ARG A 231 17.06 -10.24 -5.55
C ARG A 231 16.64 -11.38 -6.48
N ALA A 232 15.40 -11.40 -6.98
CA ALA A 232 14.93 -12.31 -8.03
C ALA A 232 14.71 -11.52 -9.31
#